data_AF-A0A5R9KIY7-F1
#
_entry.id   AF-A0A5R9KIY7-F1
#
_cell.length_a   1.000
_cell.length_b   1.000
_cell.length_c   1.000
_cell.angle_alpha   90.00
_cell.angle_beta   90.00
_cell.angle_gamma   90.00
#
_symmetry.space_group_name_H-M   'P 1'
#
loop_
_entity.id
_entity.type
_entity.pdbx_description
1 polymer ?
#
loop_
_entity_poly.entity_id
_entity_poly.type
_entity_poly.pdbx_seq_one_letter_code
_entity_poly.pdbx_strand_id
1 'polypeptide(L)'
;MKSTLLILLFSVIRSIAWAQSAEPVYRIKDPGEISKVIPFKDRFQFDQFQDGKVHFRNGKVSAAKLNYSYVYAEIMFIAPKKDTLLLADLDYIHFVSLADRVYFYLKGHGHMEQIANFGRVGLGKKTFFMNLGNERYAAYGQYSSTSAISSYSSFINQDGMIQFLKGNNKVVMKKHAAYFFIDRNERFLIANRQNLLKVYSSHKKAINQYYKQHNPDFDQETDLKALLEFCSTL
;
A
#
# COMPACT_ATOMS: atom_id res chain seq x y z
N MET A 1 -69.99 8.78 -12.84
CA MET A 1 -68.76 8.22 -13.44
C MET A 1 -67.58 8.71 -12.64
N LYS A 2 -66.84 7.80 -12.01
CA LYS A 2 -65.70 8.06 -11.13
C LYS A 2 -64.43 7.94 -11.96
N SER A 3 -63.54 8.93 -11.92
CA SER A 3 -62.11 8.80 -12.16
C SER A 3 -61.48 10.18 -12.06
N THR A 4 -60.62 10.40 -11.06
CA THR A 4 -59.23 10.80 -11.32
C THR A 4 -58.41 10.59 -10.06
N LEU A 5 -57.39 9.76 -10.26
CA LEU A 5 -56.31 9.31 -9.41
C LEU A 5 -55.38 10.49 -9.08
N LEU A 6 -55.06 10.74 -7.80
CA LEU A 6 -53.93 11.62 -7.43
C LEU A 6 -52.92 10.84 -6.60
N ILE A 7 -51.70 10.84 -7.12
CA ILE A 7 -50.57 9.97 -6.81
C ILE A 7 -49.90 10.42 -5.50
N LEU A 8 -49.70 9.46 -4.59
CA LEU A 8 -48.85 9.60 -3.41
C LEU A 8 -47.38 9.67 -3.83
N LEU A 9 -46.74 10.82 -3.62
CA LEU A 9 -45.30 11.01 -3.82
C LEU A 9 -44.56 10.60 -2.52
N PHE A 10 -44.34 9.31 -2.31
CA PHE A 10 -43.38 8.83 -1.30
C PHE A 10 -41.95 9.06 -1.84
N SER A 11 -41.35 10.21 -1.49
CA SER A 11 -39.91 10.40 -1.68
C SER A 11 -39.16 9.55 -0.65
N VAL A 12 -38.76 8.34 -1.07
CA VAL A 12 -37.83 7.51 -0.30
C VAL A 12 -36.43 8.10 -0.49
N ILE A 13 -36.04 9.01 0.40
CA ILE A 13 -34.64 9.37 0.59
C ILE A 13 -33.96 8.12 1.18
N ARG A 14 -33.41 7.27 0.31
CA ARG A 14 -32.48 6.22 0.73
C ARG A 14 -31.17 6.89 1.08
N SER A 15 -30.98 7.21 2.36
CA SER A 15 -29.67 7.46 2.92
C SER A 15 -28.85 6.18 2.76
N ILE A 16 -28.06 6.09 1.68
CA ILE A 16 -27.05 5.06 1.56
C ILE A 16 -25.95 5.46 2.55
N ALA A 17 -26.10 5.04 3.79
CA ALA A 17 -25.01 5.05 4.75
C ALA A 17 -23.96 4.08 4.23
N TRP A 18 -22.92 4.61 3.58
CA TRP A 18 -21.67 3.88 3.40
C TRP A 18 -21.07 3.69 4.79
N ALA A 19 -21.44 2.59 5.43
CA ALA A 19 -20.70 2.09 6.56
C ALA A 19 -19.30 1.76 6.03
N GLN A 20 -18.34 2.64 6.27
CA GLN A 20 -16.93 2.33 6.09
C GLN A 20 -16.63 1.19 7.08
N SER A 21 -16.69 -0.05 6.59
CA SER A 21 -16.37 -1.23 7.39
C SER A 21 -14.95 -1.05 7.91
N ALA A 22 -14.82 -0.89 9.22
CA ALA A 22 -13.53 -0.72 9.86
C ALA A 22 -12.61 -1.88 9.47
N GLU A 23 -11.38 -1.57 9.08
CA GLU A 23 -10.41 -2.61 8.73
C GLU A 23 -10.19 -3.55 9.92
N PRO A 24 -10.13 -4.86 9.70
CA PRO A 24 -9.99 -5.83 10.77
C PRO A 24 -8.64 -5.69 11.46
N VAL A 25 -8.66 -5.88 12.78
CA VAL A 25 -7.47 -5.86 13.64
C VAL A 25 -7.19 -7.28 14.13
N TYR A 26 -5.96 -7.75 13.94
CA TYR A 26 -5.54 -9.11 14.31
C TYR A 26 -4.57 -9.09 15.49
N ARG A 27 -4.60 -10.14 16.31
CA ARG A 27 -3.67 -10.32 17.43
C ARG A 27 -2.86 -11.59 17.22
N ILE A 28 -1.56 -11.46 17.00
CA ILE A 28 -0.67 -12.56 16.60
C ILE A 28 0.40 -12.75 17.68
N LYS A 29 0.62 -13.99 18.12
CA LYS A 29 1.68 -14.29 19.09
C LYS A 29 2.98 -14.65 18.39
N ASP A 30 2.90 -15.46 17.34
CA ASP A 30 4.05 -15.99 16.62
C ASP A 30 3.85 -15.97 15.09
N PRO A 31 4.92 -15.89 14.27
CA PRO A 31 4.82 -15.91 12.81
C PRO A 31 4.06 -17.13 12.26
N GLY A 32 4.20 -18.29 12.91
CA GLY A 32 3.53 -19.54 12.52
C GLY A 32 2.01 -19.52 12.69
N GLU A 33 1.45 -18.53 13.40
CA GLU A 33 0.01 -18.37 13.58
C GLU A 33 -0.63 -17.48 12.51
N ILE A 34 0.17 -16.78 11.69
CA ILE A 34 -0.34 -15.79 10.72
C ILE A 34 -1.41 -16.41 9.81
N SER A 35 -1.16 -17.60 9.28
CA SER A 35 -2.11 -18.29 8.39
C SER A 35 -3.34 -18.85 9.11
N LYS A 36 -3.27 -19.05 10.43
CA LYS A 36 -4.38 -19.50 11.29
C LYS A 36 -5.27 -18.34 11.75
N VAL A 37 -4.67 -17.18 12.00
CA VAL A 37 -5.34 -16.00 12.58
C VAL A 37 -5.85 -15.04 11.52
N ILE A 38 -5.09 -14.84 10.43
CA ILE A 38 -5.48 -13.92 9.35
C ILE A 38 -6.04 -14.75 8.19
N PRO A 39 -7.34 -14.62 7.87
CA PRO A 39 -7.96 -15.30 6.73
C PRO A 39 -7.24 -15.01 5.41
N PHE A 40 -7.32 -15.92 4.45
CA PHE A 40 -6.66 -15.77 3.14
C PHE A 40 -6.98 -14.42 2.47
N LYS A 41 -8.27 -14.07 2.39
CA LYS A 41 -8.78 -12.80 1.83
C LYS A 41 -8.20 -11.54 2.47
N ASP A 42 -7.72 -11.66 3.71
CA ASP A 42 -7.16 -10.55 4.47
C ASP A 42 -5.63 -10.54 4.40
N ARG A 43 -4.99 -11.67 4.03
CA ARG A 43 -3.54 -11.79 3.80
C ARG A 43 -3.12 -11.41 2.39
N PHE A 44 -4.00 -11.55 1.41
CA PHE A 44 -3.68 -11.37 0.00
C PHE A 44 -4.56 -10.32 -0.67
N GLN A 45 -4.01 -9.68 -1.70
CA GLN A 45 -4.72 -8.65 -2.46
C GLN A 45 -5.84 -9.21 -3.34
N PHE A 46 -5.66 -10.41 -3.85
CA PHE A 46 -6.65 -11.11 -4.65
C PHE A 46 -7.15 -12.37 -3.93
N ASP A 47 -8.42 -12.72 -4.11
CA ASP A 47 -9.07 -13.89 -3.48
C ASP A 47 -8.49 -15.24 -3.95
N GLN A 48 -7.70 -15.21 -5.02
CA GLN A 48 -6.95 -16.35 -5.53
C GLN A 48 -5.68 -15.86 -6.23
N PHE A 49 -4.68 -16.73 -6.36
CA PHE A 49 -3.51 -16.45 -7.18
C PHE A 49 -3.93 -16.35 -8.65
N GLN A 50 -3.51 -15.27 -9.32
CA GLN A 50 -3.90 -14.98 -10.69
C GLN A 50 -2.73 -15.15 -11.65
N ASP A 51 -3.02 -15.27 -12.94
CA ASP A 51 -1.97 -15.26 -13.95
C ASP A 51 -1.27 -13.89 -13.95
N GLY A 52 0.06 -13.94 -13.84
CA GLY A 52 0.91 -12.77 -13.87
C GLY A 52 2.23 -13.07 -14.56
N LYS A 53 3.01 -12.02 -14.78
CA LYS A 53 4.32 -12.08 -15.46
C LYS A 53 5.36 -11.33 -14.67
N VAL A 54 6.50 -11.96 -14.47
CA VAL A 54 7.72 -11.35 -13.94
C VAL A 54 8.58 -10.91 -15.12
N HIS A 55 8.83 -9.61 -15.23
CA HIS A 55 9.64 -9.01 -16.28
C HIS A 55 11.03 -8.75 -15.72
N PHE A 56 12.05 -9.38 -16.31
CA PHE A 56 13.44 -9.26 -15.87
C PHE A 56 14.14 -8.11 -16.62
N ARG A 57 15.16 -7.52 -16.00
CA ARG A 57 15.93 -6.40 -16.57
C ARG A 57 16.64 -6.74 -17.88
N ASN A 58 16.90 -8.02 -18.13
CA ASN A 58 17.47 -8.52 -19.38
C ASN A 58 16.42 -8.75 -20.49
N GLY A 59 15.16 -8.36 -20.28
CA GLY A 59 14.05 -8.53 -21.23
C GLY A 59 13.38 -9.91 -21.18
N LYS A 60 13.88 -10.87 -20.40
CA LYS A 60 13.20 -12.16 -20.20
C LYS A 60 11.87 -11.92 -19.48
N VAL A 61 10.87 -12.73 -19.81
CA VAL A 61 9.57 -12.74 -19.13
C VAL A 61 9.27 -14.16 -18.65
N SER A 62 8.80 -14.30 -17.41
CA SER A 62 8.33 -15.57 -16.87
C SER A 62 6.88 -15.45 -16.41
N ALA A 63 6.03 -16.37 -16.86
CA ALA A 63 4.64 -16.44 -16.40
C ALA A 63 4.51 -17.34 -15.16
N ALA A 64 3.67 -16.95 -14.22
CA ALA A 64 3.37 -17.72 -13.01
C ALA A 64 2.00 -17.33 -12.44
N LYS A 65 1.47 -18.16 -11.53
CA LYS A 65 0.34 -17.78 -10.68
C LYS A 65 0.86 -16.94 -9.52
N LEU A 66 0.50 -15.67 -9.46
CA LEU A 66 1.02 -14.66 -8.54
C LEU A 66 -0.08 -14.07 -7.64
N ASN A 67 0.31 -13.55 -6.48
CA ASN A 67 -0.54 -12.72 -5.63
C ASN A 67 0.32 -11.80 -4.75
N TYR A 68 -0.18 -10.62 -4.42
CA TYR A 68 0.48 -9.72 -3.48
C TYR A 68 0.09 -10.08 -2.05
N SER A 69 1.08 -10.37 -1.20
CA SER A 69 0.88 -10.63 0.22
C SER A 69 0.97 -9.34 1.03
N TYR A 70 -0.10 -8.99 1.76
CA TYR A 70 -0.07 -7.89 2.72
C TYR A 70 0.80 -8.19 3.95
N VAL A 71 1.08 -9.48 4.21
CA VAL A 71 1.93 -9.90 5.34
C VAL A 71 3.40 -9.63 5.03
N TYR A 72 3.86 -10.04 3.85
CA TYR A 72 5.25 -9.87 3.41
C TYR A 72 5.48 -8.56 2.66
N ALA A 73 4.41 -7.86 2.28
CA ALA A 73 4.44 -6.71 1.37
C ALA A 73 5.19 -7.01 0.06
N GLU A 74 5.03 -8.24 -0.44
CA GLU A 74 5.74 -8.77 -1.59
C GLU A 74 4.84 -9.65 -2.46
N ILE A 75 5.21 -9.79 -3.73
CA ILE A 75 4.60 -10.73 -4.64
C ILE A 75 5.07 -12.15 -4.30
N MET A 76 4.10 -13.04 -4.09
CA MET A 76 4.31 -14.48 -3.95
C MET A 76 3.85 -15.21 -5.19
N PHE A 77 4.40 -16.40 -5.43
CA PHE A 77 3.97 -17.30 -6.50
C PHE A 77 3.68 -18.71 -5.99
N ILE A 78 2.87 -19.47 -6.74
CA ILE A 78 2.68 -20.90 -6.50
C ILE A 78 3.75 -21.68 -7.27
N ALA A 79 4.62 -22.39 -6.54
CA ALA A 79 5.65 -23.24 -7.12
C ALA A 79 5.04 -24.55 -7.69
N PRO A 80 5.76 -25.29 -8.56
CA PRO A 80 5.28 -26.56 -9.11
C PRO A 80 4.89 -27.60 -8.04
N LYS A 81 5.53 -27.57 -6.88
CA LYS A 81 5.21 -28.42 -5.72
C LYS A 81 3.97 -27.97 -4.94
N LYS A 82 3.26 -26.93 -5.43
CA LYS A 82 2.11 -26.26 -4.81
C LYS A 82 2.42 -25.48 -3.53
N ASP A 83 3.69 -25.27 -3.22
CA ASP A 83 4.13 -24.35 -2.17
C ASP A 83 3.92 -22.89 -2.60
N THR A 84 3.58 -22.02 -1.65
CA THR A 84 3.54 -20.57 -1.88
C THR A 84 4.85 -19.94 -1.46
N LEU A 85 5.58 -19.33 -2.38
CA LEU A 85 6.95 -18.83 -2.17
C LEU A 85 7.08 -17.35 -2.56
N LEU A 86 8.03 -16.65 -1.95
CA LEU A 86 8.47 -15.32 -2.38
C LEU A 86 9.29 -15.43 -3.67
N LEU A 87 9.31 -14.37 -4.46
CA LEU A 87 10.22 -14.26 -5.60
C LEU A 87 11.67 -14.16 -5.10
N ALA A 88 12.58 -14.85 -5.77
CA ALA A 88 14.02 -14.76 -5.53
C ALA A 88 14.66 -13.76 -6.51
N ASP A 89 15.93 -13.41 -6.26
CA ASP A 89 16.76 -12.67 -7.22
C ASP A 89 16.14 -11.33 -7.66
N LEU A 90 15.52 -10.63 -6.70
CA LEU A 90 14.69 -9.44 -6.90
C LEU A 90 15.44 -8.28 -7.60
N ASP A 91 16.76 -8.20 -7.43
CA ASP A 91 17.61 -7.20 -8.10
C ASP A 91 17.60 -7.35 -9.64
N TYR A 92 17.35 -8.57 -10.15
CA TYR A 92 17.24 -8.84 -11.59
C TYR A 92 15.84 -8.64 -12.16
N ILE A 93 14.83 -8.47 -11.30
CA ILE A 93 13.47 -8.18 -11.71
C ILE A 93 13.36 -6.69 -12.01
N HIS A 94 12.74 -6.36 -13.15
CA HIS A 94 12.40 -4.99 -13.49
C HIS A 94 11.05 -4.62 -12.86
N PHE A 95 9.99 -5.34 -13.21
CA PHE A 95 8.67 -5.18 -12.61
C PHE A 95 7.86 -6.47 -12.74
N VAL A 96 6.75 -6.54 -12.01
CA VAL A 96 5.76 -7.61 -12.09
C VAL A 96 4.46 -7.03 -12.61
N SER A 97 3.90 -7.64 -13.66
CA SER A 97 2.52 -7.37 -14.08
C SER A 97 1.61 -8.48 -13.56
N LEU A 98 0.57 -8.12 -12.80
CA LEU A 98 -0.36 -9.05 -12.19
C LEU A 98 -1.77 -8.50 -12.36
N ALA A 99 -2.63 -9.24 -13.07
CA ALA A 99 -3.92 -8.74 -13.56
C ALA A 99 -3.72 -7.43 -14.35
N ASP A 100 -4.38 -6.35 -13.94
CA ASP A 100 -4.32 -5.01 -14.50
C ASP A 100 -3.32 -4.09 -13.77
N ARG A 101 -2.51 -4.64 -12.85
CA ARG A 101 -1.62 -3.89 -11.96
C ARG A 101 -0.15 -4.13 -12.27
N VAL A 102 0.67 -3.12 -11.96
CA VAL A 102 2.13 -3.16 -12.11
C VAL A 102 2.77 -2.94 -10.75
N TYR A 103 3.76 -3.78 -10.42
CA TYR A 103 4.48 -3.73 -9.16
C TYR A 103 5.99 -3.60 -9.41
N PHE A 104 6.62 -2.71 -8.67
CA PHE A 104 8.06 -2.54 -8.64
C PHE A 104 8.60 -2.96 -7.29
N TYR A 105 9.80 -3.56 -7.28
CA TYR A 105 10.49 -3.89 -6.04
C TYR A 105 11.44 -2.76 -5.65
N LEU A 106 11.36 -2.31 -4.40
CA LEU A 106 12.35 -1.43 -3.79
C LEU A 106 13.02 -2.16 -2.65
N LYS A 107 14.34 -2.30 -2.74
CA LYS A 107 15.16 -2.95 -1.73
C LYS A 107 14.93 -2.31 -0.36
N GLY A 108 14.63 -3.13 0.63
CA GLY A 108 14.29 -2.73 1.99
C GLY A 108 12.84 -2.27 2.21
N HIS A 109 12.06 -2.18 1.14
CA HIS A 109 10.68 -1.70 1.15
C HIS A 109 9.70 -2.74 0.59
N GLY A 110 10.13 -3.75 -0.16
CA GLY A 110 9.24 -4.74 -0.75
C GLY A 110 8.65 -4.29 -2.08
N HIS A 111 7.55 -4.92 -2.49
CA HIS A 111 6.86 -4.59 -3.73
C HIS A 111 5.88 -3.42 -3.51
N MET A 112 5.80 -2.51 -4.48
CA MET A 112 4.86 -1.39 -4.48
C MET A 112 4.07 -1.40 -5.78
N GLU A 113 2.75 -1.24 -5.66
CA GLU A 113 1.84 -1.09 -6.78
C GLU A 113 1.95 0.33 -7.36
N GLN A 114 2.12 0.47 -8.66
CA GLN A 114 1.93 1.77 -9.32
C GLN A 114 0.43 1.99 -9.54
N ILE A 115 -0.16 2.91 -8.77
CA ILE A 115 -1.61 3.16 -8.75
C ILE A 115 -2.05 4.36 -9.59
N ALA A 116 -1.10 5.20 -10.04
CA ALA A 116 -1.36 6.28 -11.00
C ALA A 116 -0.07 6.73 -11.69
N ASN A 117 -0.20 7.39 -12.83
CA ASN A 117 0.89 8.03 -13.55
C ASN A 117 0.44 9.41 -14.07
N PHE A 118 1.15 10.46 -13.68
CA PHE A 118 0.88 11.85 -14.06
C PHE A 118 1.96 12.39 -15.00
N GLY A 119 2.47 11.52 -15.88
CA GLY A 119 3.48 11.84 -16.90
C GLY A 119 4.90 11.98 -16.33
N ARG A 120 5.16 13.01 -15.53
CA ARG A 120 6.49 13.21 -14.92
C ARG A 120 6.71 12.36 -13.68
N VAL A 121 5.64 12.03 -12.97
CA VAL A 121 5.68 11.36 -11.67
C VAL A 121 4.58 10.30 -11.60
N GLY A 122 4.94 9.08 -11.22
CA GLY A 122 4.02 8.04 -10.82
C GLY A 122 3.71 8.10 -9.32
N LEU A 123 2.53 7.58 -8.95
CA LEU A 123 2.16 7.33 -7.56
C LEU A 123 2.26 5.83 -7.28
N GLY A 124 3.14 5.46 -6.37
CA GLY A 124 3.29 4.11 -5.84
C GLY A 124 2.54 3.95 -4.51
N LYS A 125 1.99 2.76 -4.28
CA LYS A 125 1.31 2.36 -3.04
C LYS A 125 1.87 1.03 -2.54
N LYS A 126 2.24 0.98 -1.27
CA LYS A 126 2.59 -0.26 -0.55
C LYS A 126 1.54 -0.51 0.51
N THR A 127 0.79 -1.60 0.39
CA THR A 127 -0.15 -2.02 1.45
C THR A 127 0.48 -3.15 2.26
N PHE A 128 0.47 -3.07 3.59
CA PHE A 128 1.09 -4.06 4.45
C PHE A 128 0.46 -4.08 5.84
N PHE A 129 0.71 -5.14 6.63
CA PHE A 129 0.31 -5.17 8.03
C PHE A 129 1.28 -4.39 8.92
N MET A 130 0.75 -3.48 9.73
CA MET A 130 1.50 -2.68 10.69
C MET A 130 1.12 -3.01 12.12
N ASN A 131 2.12 -3.06 13.00
CA ASN A 131 1.91 -3.18 14.44
C ASN A 131 1.36 -1.87 15.04
N LEU A 132 0.17 -1.93 15.63
CA LEU A 132 -0.51 -0.81 16.29
C LEU A 132 0.17 -0.31 17.57
N GLY A 133 1.02 -1.12 18.21
CA GLY A 133 1.79 -0.72 19.40
C GLY A 133 2.96 0.23 19.08
N ASN A 134 3.35 0.35 17.81
CA ASN A 134 4.31 1.34 17.34
C ASN A 134 3.53 2.57 16.88
N GLU A 135 3.17 3.44 17.82
CA GLU A 135 2.60 4.74 17.47
C GLU A 135 3.59 5.51 16.59
N ARG A 136 3.08 5.97 15.43
CA ARG A 136 3.72 6.79 14.39
C ARG A 136 4.45 6.00 13.31
N TYR A 137 3.68 5.66 12.28
CA TYR A 137 4.19 5.35 10.96
C TYR A 137 5.02 6.48 10.31
N ALA A 138 4.85 7.72 10.77
CA ALA A 138 5.59 8.90 10.33
C ALA A 138 7.13 8.79 10.45
N ALA A 139 7.64 7.71 11.05
CA ALA A 139 9.06 7.42 11.23
C ALA A 139 9.70 6.58 10.11
N TYR A 140 9.01 6.25 9.02
CA TYR A 140 9.65 5.63 7.86
C TYR A 140 10.46 6.67 7.08
N GLY A 141 11.64 6.99 7.63
CA GLY A 141 12.57 8.04 7.18
C GLY A 141 13.35 8.74 8.31
N GLN A 142 12.91 8.60 9.56
CA GLN A 142 13.58 9.12 10.77
C GLN A 142 13.26 8.16 11.92
N TYR A 143 14.18 7.26 12.26
CA TYR A 143 14.13 6.61 13.57
C TYR A 143 14.42 7.68 14.63
N SER A 144 13.38 8.25 15.24
CA SER A 144 13.51 8.93 16.52
C SER A 144 13.64 7.85 17.59
N SER A 145 14.86 7.64 18.09
CA SER A 145 15.20 6.70 19.16
C SER A 145 14.70 7.14 20.55
N THR A 146 13.69 8.00 20.62
CA THR A 146 13.25 8.60 21.89
C THR A 146 11.73 8.70 21.94
N SER A 147 11.06 7.58 22.23
CA SER A 147 9.75 7.58 22.89
C SER A 147 9.49 6.20 23.51
N ALA A 148 9.59 6.17 24.84
CA ALA A 148 9.08 5.16 25.78
C ALA A 148 9.53 3.71 25.63
N ILE A 149 10.30 3.27 26.64
CA ILE A 149 10.53 1.87 27.02
C ILE A 149 9.18 1.17 27.17
N SER A 150 8.72 0.55 26.10
CA SER A 150 7.64 -0.43 26.10
C SER A 150 8.22 -1.67 25.43
N SER A 151 8.10 -2.81 26.09
CA SER A 151 8.66 -4.08 25.67
C SER A 151 8.23 -4.43 24.23
N TYR A 152 9.09 -4.21 23.25
CA TYR A 152 8.81 -4.55 21.86
C TYR A 152 8.57 -6.06 21.73
N SER A 153 7.42 -6.46 21.15
CA SER A 153 7.12 -7.85 20.79
C SER A 153 7.43 -8.16 19.32
N SER A 154 7.74 -7.15 18.51
CA SER A 154 8.18 -7.29 17.12
C SER A 154 8.88 -6.04 16.61
N PHE A 155 9.77 -6.17 15.62
CA PHE A 155 10.35 -5.07 14.85
C PHE A 155 10.21 -5.34 13.34
N ILE A 156 10.33 -4.32 12.51
CA ILE A 156 10.45 -4.47 11.05
C ILE A 156 11.95 -4.39 10.73
N ASN A 157 12.50 -5.43 10.10
CA ASN A 157 13.92 -5.44 9.73
C ASN A 157 14.19 -4.51 8.53
N GLN A 158 15.46 -4.36 8.15
CA GLN A 158 15.86 -3.54 7.01
C GLN A 158 15.21 -3.99 5.68
N ASP A 159 14.76 -5.24 5.59
CA ASP A 159 14.10 -5.81 4.41
C ASP A 159 12.58 -5.56 4.39
N GLY A 160 12.04 -4.86 5.39
CA GLY A 160 10.60 -4.61 5.50
C GLY A 160 9.80 -5.80 6.08
N MET A 161 10.48 -6.86 6.52
CA MET A 161 9.87 -8.05 7.11
C MET A 161 9.60 -7.86 8.60
N ILE A 162 8.43 -8.32 9.05
CA ILE A 162 8.07 -8.33 10.46
C ILE A 162 8.84 -9.46 11.16
N GLN A 163 9.66 -9.09 12.13
CA GLN A 163 10.38 -9.98 13.02
C GLN A 163 9.72 -9.93 14.39
N PHE A 164 9.29 -11.07 14.91
CA PHE A 164 8.70 -11.15 16.25
C PHE A 164 9.83 -11.37 17.27
N LEU A 165 9.86 -10.55 18.31
CA LEU A 165 10.77 -10.72 19.44
C LEU A 165 10.19 -11.80 20.35
N LYS A 166 11.04 -12.71 20.83
CA LYS A 166 10.63 -13.78 21.76
C LYS A 166 10.03 -13.14 23.02
N GLY A 167 8.72 -13.17 23.14
CA GLY A 167 7.97 -12.59 24.25
C GLY A 167 6.54 -13.12 24.27
N ASN A 168 5.88 -13.08 25.43
CA ASN A 168 4.53 -13.62 25.61
C ASN A 168 3.42 -12.64 25.16
N ASN A 169 3.80 -11.51 24.55
CA ASN A 169 2.90 -10.41 24.22
C ASN A 169 2.38 -10.54 22.79
N LYS A 170 1.05 -10.47 22.62
CA LYS A 170 0.41 -10.48 21.30
C LYS A 170 0.69 -9.16 20.56
N VAL A 171 1.14 -9.26 19.31
CA VAL A 171 1.25 -8.12 18.38
C VAL A 171 -0.12 -7.82 17.80
N VAL A 172 -0.54 -6.55 17.86
CA VAL A 172 -1.81 -6.11 17.28
C VAL A 172 -1.54 -5.53 15.89
N MET A 173 -2.12 -6.10 14.83
CA MET A 173 -1.86 -5.70 13.45
C MET A 173 -3.11 -5.18 12.73
N LYS A 174 -2.95 -4.14 11.93
CA LYS A 174 -3.94 -3.67 10.95
C LYS A 174 -3.29 -3.44 9.60
N LYS A 175 -4.06 -3.42 8.51
CA LYS A 175 -3.51 -3.00 7.21
C LYS A 175 -3.19 -1.50 7.26
N HIS A 176 -2.19 -1.12 6.48
CA HIS A 176 -1.77 0.25 6.32
C HIS A 176 -1.24 0.45 4.90
N ALA A 177 -1.34 1.68 4.39
CA ALA A 177 -0.85 2.06 3.08
C ALA A 177 0.25 3.11 3.21
N ALA A 178 1.40 2.83 2.60
CA ALA A 178 2.45 3.80 2.34
C ALA A 178 2.35 4.31 0.91
N TYR A 179 2.72 5.56 0.69
CA TYR A 179 2.79 6.13 -0.65
C TYR A 179 4.20 6.57 -1.02
N PHE A 180 4.50 6.46 -2.31
CA PHE A 180 5.79 6.82 -2.90
C PHE A 180 5.58 7.61 -4.20
N PHE A 181 6.44 8.57 -4.46
CA PHE A 181 6.59 9.18 -5.77
C PHE A 181 7.61 8.38 -6.58
N ILE A 182 7.25 8.09 -7.82
CA ILE A 182 8.08 7.36 -8.78
C ILE A 182 8.51 8.37 -9.84
N ASP A 183 9.80 8.71 -9.92
CA ASP A 183 10.28 9.62 -10.97
C ASP A 183 10.47 8.89 -12.32
N ARG A 184 10.80 9.64 -13.38
CA ARG A 184 11.03 9.08 -14.73
C ARG A 184 12.21 8.10 -14.81
N ASN A 185 13.10 8.10 -13.83
CA ASN A 185 14.22 7.18 -13.74
C ASN A 185 13.90 5.99 -12.81
N GLU A 186 12.62 5.77 -12.50
CA GLU A 186 12.14 4.74 -11.58
C GLU A 186 12.75 4.87 -10.18
N ARG A 187 13.10 6.08 -9.74
CA ARG A 187 13.50 6.32 -8.36
C ARG A 187 12.27 6.50 -7.50
N PHE A 188 12.22 5.72 -6.44
CA PHE A 188 11.14 5.74 -5.46
C PHE A 188 11.52 6.67 -4.31
N LEU A 189 10.66 7.66 -4.06
CA LEU A 189 10.80 8.61 -2.97
C LEU A 189 9.57 8.49 -2.09
N ILE A 190 9.73 8.45 -0.76
CA ILE A 190 8.58 8.50 0.15
C ILE A 190 7.72 9.72 -0.19
N ALA A 191 6.41 9.53 -0.29
CA ALA A 191 5.47 10.61 -0.53
C ALA A 191 5.45 11.51 0.71
N ASN A 192 6.20 12.60 0.61
CA ASN A 192 6.18 13.69 1.58
C ASN A 192 6.48 15.00 0.86
N ARG A 193 6.19 16.11 1.54
CA ARG A 193 6.34 17.44 0.97
C ARG A 193 7.78 17.73 0.53
N GLN A 194 8.77 17.31 1.31
CA GLN A 194 10.17 17.56 0.99
C GLN A 194 10.57 16.89 -0.34
N ASN A 195 10.17 15.63 -0.54
CA ASN A 195 10.46 14.88 -1.76
C ASN A 195 9.67 15.42 -2.95
N LEU A 196 8.42 15.84 -2.78
CA LEU A 196 7.66 16.49 -3.86
C LEU A 196 8.37 17.77 -4.35
N LEU A 197 8.84 18.61 -3.44
CA LEU A 197 9.57 19.84 -3.76
C LEU A 197 10.95 19.59 -4.39
N LYS A 198 11.54 18.39 -4.21
CA LYS A 198 12.74 17.97 -4.94
C LYS A 198 12.39 17.58 -6.38
N VAL A 199 11.29 16.83 -6.56
CA VAL A 199 10.85 16.37 -7.88
C VAL A 199 10.40 17.54 -8.76
N TYR A 200 9.68 18.51 -8.19
CA TYR A 200 9.22 19.74 -8.86
C TYR A 200 9.99 20.98 -8.38
N SER A 201 11.31 20.93 -8.48
CA SER A 201 12.22 21.95 -7.94
C SER A 201 12.02 23.36 -8.52
N SER A 202 11.55 23.48 -9.77
CA SER A 202 11.25 24.74 -10.45
C SER A 202 9.89 25.36 -10.06
N HIS A 203 8.95 24.58 -9.50
CA HIS A 203 7.58 25.02 -9.24
C HIS A 203 7.22 25.08 -7.75
N LYS A 204 8.23 25.20 -6.88
CA LYS A 204 8.05 25.23 -5.41
C LYS A 204 7.03 26.27 -4.94
N LYS A 205 6.99 27.44 -5.58
CA LYS A 205 6.04 28.52 -5.22
C LYS A 205 4.59 28.10 -5.45
N ALA A 206 4.28 27.56 -6.63
CA ALA A 206 2.94 27.08 -6.99
C ALA A 206 2.49 25.94 -6.08
N ILE A 207 3.39 24.97 -5.83
CA ILE A 207 3.11 23.86 -4.92
C ILE A 207 2.83 24.37 -3.50
N ASN A 208 3.66 25.28 -2.98
CA ASN A 208 3.43 25.84 -1.64
C ASN A 208 2.11 26.59 -1.51
N GLN A 209 1.62 27.21 -2.60
CA GLN A 209 0.31 27.84 -2.61
C GLN A 209 -0.80 26.79 -2.54
N TYR A 210 -0.70 25.70 -3.32
CA TYR A 210 -1.64 24.58 -3.24
C TYR A 210 -1.73 24.02 -1.81
N TYR A 211 -0.59 23.83 -1.12
CA TYR A 211 -0.58 23.40 0.28
C TYR A 211 -1.38 24.31 1.21
N LYS A 212 -1.26 25.62 1.04
CA LYS A 212 -1.98 26.59 1.89
C LYS A 212 -3.50 26.53 1.67
N GLN A 213 -3.92 26.18 0.46
CA GLN A 213 -5.34 26.17 0.08
C GLN A 213 -6.03 24.83 0.40
N HIS A 214 -5.31 23.71 0.25
CA HIS A 214 -5.90 22.38 0.29
C HIS A 214 -5.41 21.51 1.45
N ASN A 215 -4.26 21.82 2.05
CA ASN A 215 -3.64 21.06 3.16
C ASN A 215 -3.67 19.53 2.94
N PRO A 216 -3.09 19.01 1.84
CA PRO A 216 -3.23 17.60 1.47
C PRO A 216 -2.60 16.67 2.51
N ASP A 217 -3.31 15.60 2.85
CA ASP A 217 -2.80 14.51 3.69
C ASP A 217 -2.01 13.49 2.87
N PHE A 218 -0.76 13.25 3.24
CA PHE A 218 0.13 12.31 2.57
C PHE A 218 -0.13 10.84 2.91
N ASP A 219 -1.00 10.57 3.88
CA ASP A 219 -1.49 9.24 4.18
C ASP A 219 -2.83 8.94 3.46
N GLN A 220 -3.37 9.91 2.70
CA GLN A 220 -4.60 9.75 1.91
C GLN A 220 -4.32 9.66 0.41
N GLU A 221 -4.78 8.56 -0.21
CA GLU A 221 -4.61 8.32 -1.64
C GLU A 221 -5.27 9.41 -2.50
N THR A 222 -6.45 9.86 -2.11
CA THR A 222 -7.25 10.86 -2.84
C THR A 222 -6.54 12.21 -2.88
N ASP A 223 -5.98 12.63 -1.75
CA ASP A 223 -5.27 13.89 -1.61
C ASP A 223 -3.98 13.88 -2.44
N LEU A 224 -3.26 12.76 -2.43
CA LEU A 224 -2.06 12.58 -3.25
C LEU A 224 -2.36 12.59 -4.74
N LYS A 225 -3.45 11.93 -5.17
CA LYS A 225 -3.89 11.97 -6.57
C LYS A 225 -4.26 13.40 -6.97
N ALA A 226 -5.02 14.13 -6.16
CA ALA A 226 -5.39 15.52 -6.44
C ALA A 226 -4.16 16.46 -6.50
N LEU A 227 -3.20 16.27 -5.60
CA LEU A 227 -1.95 17.02 -5.57
C LEU A 227 -1.09 16.77 -6.80
N LEU A 228 -0.95 15.51 -7.22
CA LEU A 228 -0.16 15.15 -8.40
C LEU A 228 -0.85 15.54 -9.70
N GLU A 229 -2.19 15.50 -9.75
CA GLU A 229 -2.97 16.05 -10.86
C GLU A 229 -2.66 17.54 -11.05
N PHE A 230 -2.72 18.33 -9.98
CA PHE A 230 -2.32 19.74 -10.02
C PHE A 230 -0.86 19.90 -10.50
N CYS A 231 0.08 19.13 -9.94
CA CYS A 231 1.48 19.22 -10.34
C CYS A 231 1.72 18.86 -11.82
N SER A 232 0.86 18.04 -12.42
CA SER A 232 0.98 17.64 -13.83
C SER A 232 0.71 18.79 -14.81
N THR A 233 0.07 19.87 -14.33
CA THR A 233 -0.22 21.09 -15.11
C THR A 233 0.91 22.12 -15.09
N LEU A 234 2.00 21.86 -14.35
CA LEU A 234 3.10 22.79 -14.10
C LEU A 234 4.28 22.65 -15.06
#